data_AF-A0A0S4L301-F1
#
_entry.id   AF-A0A0S4L301-F1
#
_cell.length_a   1.000
_cell.length_b   1.000
_cell.length_c   1.000
_cell.angle_alpha   90.00
_cell.angle_beta   90.00
_cell.angle_gamma   90.00
#
_symmetry.space_group_name_H-M   'P 1'
#
loop_
_entity.id
_entity.type
_entity.pdbx_description
1 polymer ?
#
loop_
_entity_poly.entity_id
_entity_poly.type
_entity_poly.pdbx_seq_one_letter_code
_entity_poly.pdbx_strand_id
1 'polypeptide(L)' 'VNKMDSTEPPYSEPRFEEIKKEVSSYIKKIGYNPAAVAFVPISGWHGDNMLEPSSKMPW' A
#
# COMPACT_ATOMS: atom_id res chain seq x y z
N VAL A 1 -3.20 -0.52 0.79
CA VAL A 1 -2.71 -1.88 0.51
C VAL A 1 -2.60 -2.60 1.84
N ASN A 2 -3.45 -3.60 2.09
CA ASN A 2 -3.52 -4.30 3.38
C ASN A 2 -2.63 -5.56 3.40
N LYS A 3 -2.42 -6.13 4.59
CA LYS A 3 -1.65 -7.36 4.85
C LYS A 3 -0.15 -7.21 4.53
N MET A 4 0.41 -6.02 4.74
CA MET A 4 1.84 -5.78 4.51
C MET A 4 2.74 -6.65 5.39
N ASP A 5 2.26 -7.10 6.54
CA ASP A 5 2.95 -8.06 7.43
C ASP A 5 3.19 -9.44 6.78
N SER A 6 2.37 -9.80 5.80
CA SER A 6 2.40 -11.11 5.14
C SER A 6 3.12 -11.10 3.79
N THR A 7 3.77 -9.99 3.41
CA THR A 7 4.60 -9.97 2.20
C THR A 7 5.89 -10.76 2.42
N GLU A 8 6.59 -11.10 1.35
CA GLU A 8 7.90 -11.74 1.42
C GLU A 8 8.97 -10.82 0.81
N PRO A 9 9.91 -10.27 1.60
CA PRO A 9 9.94 -10.27 3.07
C PRO A 9 8.78 -9.45 3.69
N PRO A 10 8.47 -9.60 4.99
CA PRO A 10 7.43 -8.81 5.65
C PRO A 10 7.67 -7.30 5.48
N TYR A 11 6.61 -6.54 5.22
CA TYR A 11 6.62 -5.07 4.99
C TYR A 11 7.48 -4.62 3.79
N SER A 12 7.49 -5.42 2.73
CA SER A 12 8.28 -5.19 1.51
C SER A 12 7.80 -3.96 0.72
N GLU A 13 8.63 -2.91 0.68
CA GLU A 13 8.42 -1.73 -0.16
C GLU A 13 8.29 -2.07 -1.66
N PRO A 14 9.16 -2.91 -2.26
CA PRO A 14 9.01 -3.29 -3.67
C PRO A 14 7.64 -3.88 -3.99
N ARG A 15 7.09 -4.70 -3.08
CA ARG A 15 5.76 -5.30 -3.27
C ARG A 15 4.65 -4.26 -3.20
N PHE A 16 4.77 -3.27 -2.33
CA PHE A 16 3.83 -2.16 -2.27
C PHE A 16 3.85 -1.31 -3.55
N GLU A 17 5.03 -0.93 -4.03
CA GLU A 17 5.18 -0.12 -5.25
C GLU A 17 4.68 -0.85 -6.50
N GLU A 18 4.89 -2.17 -6.58
CA GLU A 18 4.30 -3.02 -7.64
C GLU A 18 2.77 -2.93 -7.66
N ILE A 19 2.12 -3.17 -6.51
CA ILE A 19 0.66 -3.12 -6.37
C ILE A 19 0.14 -1.72 -6.67
N LYS A 20 0.79 -0.68 -6.16
CA LYS A 20 0.43 0.72 -6.39
C LYS A 20 0.47 1.06 -7.87
N LYS A 21 1.50 0.61 -8.60
CA LYS A 21 1.64 0.83 -10.05
C LYS A 21 0.55 0.10 -10.84
N GLU A 22 0.28 -1.16 -10.52
CA GLU A 22 -0.74 -1.95 -11.19
C GLU A 22 -2.14 -1.37 -10.98
N VAL A 23 -2.51 -1.09 -9.72
CA VAL A 23 -3.82 -0.51 -9.39
C VAL A 23 -3.97 0.89 -9.99
N SER A 24 -2.93 1.73 -9.93
CA SER A 24 -2.94 3.06 -10.58
C SER A 24 -3.21 2.97 -12.08
N SER A 25 -2.65 1.96 -12.75
CA SER A 25 -2.88 1.73 -14.19
C SER A 25 -4.32 1.29 -14.47
N TYR A 26 -4.90 0.45 -13.60
CA TYR A 26 -6.29 0.01 -13.72
C TYR A 26 -7.29 1.15 -13.47
N ILE A 27 -7.15 1.90 -12.39
CA ILE A 27 -8.09 2.98 -12.07
C ILE A 27 -8.06 4.10 -13.12
N LYS A 28 -6.88 4.36 -13.72
CA LYS A 28 -6.75 5.28 -14.86
C LYS A 28 -7.56 4.81 -16.07
N LYS A 29 -7.55 3.50 -16.38
CA LYS A 29 -8.36 2.93 -17.47
C LYS A 29 -9.86 3.03 -17.20
N ILE A 30 -10.27 2.95 -15.93
CA ILE A 30 -11.68 3.10 -15.53
C ILE A 30 -12.14 4.58 -15.60
N GLY A 31 -11.20 5.53 -15.60
CA GLY A 31 -11.48 6.96 -15.73
C GLY A 31 -11.23 7.78 -14.47
N TYR A 32 -10.69 7.18 -13.41
CA TYR A 32 -10.27 7.90 -12.20
C TYR A 32 -8.90 8.53 -12.40
N ASN A 33 -8.64 9.67 -11.73
CA ASN A 33 -7.31 10.28 -11.67
C ASN A 33 -6.47 9.58 -10.59
N PRO A 34 -5.40 8.84 -10.94
CA PRO A 34 -4.57 8.16 -9.94
C PRO A 34 -3.89 9.10 -8.95
N ALA A 35 -3.59 10.34 -9.36
CA ALA A 35 -2.94 11.33 -8.49
C ALA A 35 -3.86 11.81 -7.34
N ALA A 36 -5.18 11.62 -7.47
CA ALA A 36 -6.14 11.96 -6.42
C ALA A 36 -6.38 10.79 -5.43
N VAL A 37 -5.79 9.62 -5.67
CA VAL A 37 -6.00 8.41 -4.84
C VAL A 37 -4.77 8.16 -3.99
N ALA A 38 -4.95 8.22 -2.66
CA ALA A 38 -3.89 7.88 -1.72
C ALA A 38 -3.76 6.35 -1.60
N PHE A 39 -2.53 5.86 -1.74
CA PHE A 39 -2.18 4.46 -1.46
C PHE A 39 -1.47 4.39 -0.12
N VAL A 40 -2.14 3.84 0.89
CA VAL A 40 -1.57 3.69 2.24
C VAL A 40 -1.23 2.21 2.49
N PRO A 41 0.03 1.83 2.75
CA PRO A 41 0.39 0.48 3.16
C PRO A 41 -0.04 0.27 4.62
N ILE A 42 -0.83 -0.77 4.91
CA ILE A 42 -1.38 -1.05 6.26
C ILE A 42 -1.27 -2.54 6.60
N SER A 43 -1.31 -2.85 7.90
CA SER A 43 -1.67 -4.18 8.41
C SER A 43 -2.86 -4.05 9.35
N GLY A 44 -4.05 -4.44 8.89
CA GLY A 44 -5.25 -4.40 9.71
C GLY A 44 -5.19 -5.33 10.92
N TRP A 45 -4.42 -6.43 10.85
CA TRP A 45 -4.27 -7.37 11.96
C TRP A 45 -3.39 -6.82 13.08
N HIS A 46 -2.31 -6.13 12.74
CA HIS A 46 -1.37 -5.56 13.69
C HIS A 46 -1.63 -4.07 14.00
N GLY A 47 -2.57 -3.44 13.28
CA GLY A 47 -2.90 -2.02 13.44
C GLY A 47 -1.92 -1.04 12.77
N ASP A 48 -0.97 -1.53 11.97
CA ASP A 48 0.08 -0.70 11.37
C ASP A 48 -0.50 0.30 10.35
N ASN A 49 -0.12 1.59 10.48
CA ASN A 49 -0.56 2.70 9.61
C ASN A 49 -2.07 2.95 9.58
N MET A 50 -2.82 2.48 10.58
CA MET A 50 -4.28 2.67 10.66
C MET A 50 -4.67 4.01 11.29
N LEU A 51 -4.02 4.36 12.40
CA LEU A 51 -4.23 5.62 13.12
C LEU A 51 -2.93 6.40 13.27
N GLU A 52 -1.83 5.68 13.44
CA GLU A 52 -0.48 6.24 13.64
C GLU A 52 0.52 5.57 12.68
N PRO A 53 1.60 6.26 12.28
CA PRO A 53 2.66 5.68 11.46
C PRO A 53 3.33 4.47 12.15
N SER A 54 3.53 3.39 11.40
CA SER A 54 4.24 2.20 11.85
C SER A 54 5.75 2.33 11.63
N SER A 55 6.54 1.96 12.63
CA SER A 55 8.00 1.89 12.53
C SER A 55 8.51 0.74 11.64
N LYS A 56 7.63 -0.19 11.23
CA LYS A 56 7.98 -1.34 10.37
C LYS A 56 8.02 -0.99 8.88
N MET A 57 7.46 0.17 8.51
CA MET A 57 7.46 0.71 7.15
C MET A 57 8.03 2.13 7.18
N PRO A 58 9.34 2.31 7.46
CA PRO A 58 9.97 3.63 7.54
C PRO A 58 10.24 4.26 6.16
N TRP A 59 10.02 3.50 5.10
CA TRP A 59 10.20 3.87 3.70
C TRP A 59 9.01 4.69 3.16
#